data_AF-A0A1A8E778-F1
#
_entry.id   AF-A0A1A8E778-F1
#
_cell.length_a   1.000
_cell.length_b   1.000
_cell.length_c   1.000
_cell.angle_alpha   90.00
_cell.angle_beta   90.00
_cell.angle_gamma   90.00
#
_symmetry.space_group_name_H-M   'P 1'
#
loop_
_entity.id
_entity.type
_entity.pdbx_description
1 polymer ?
#
loop_
_entity_poly.entity_id
_entity_poly.type
_entity_poly.pdbx_seq_one_letter_code
_entity_poly.pdbx_strand_id
1 'polypeptide(L)'
;DMKRKHEHAVRLQEIQSLLTNWKGPDLIGYGELVLEGTFRLQRAKNERTLFLFDKLLLITKKREETYTYKAHILCCNLMLVEIIPKEPLSFSVFHYK
;
A
#
# COMPACT_ATOMS: atom_id res chain seq x y z
N ASP A 1 16.82 -16.52 -5.09
CA ASP A 1 15.99 -15.63 -4.26
C ASP A 1 16.68 -14.70 -3.25
N MET A 2 18.01 -14.54 -3.22
CA MET A 2 18.65 -13.57 -2.29
C MET A 2 18.71 -12.13 -2.84
N LYS A 3 18.88 -11.97 -4.16
CA LYS A 3 18.91 -10.64 -4.82
C LYS A 3 17.57 -9.91 -4.72
N ARG A 4 16.48 -10.60 -5.05
CA ARG A 4 15.12 -10.02 -5.01
C ARG A 4 14.73 -9.58 -3.60
N LYS A 5 15.07 -10.39 -2.59
CA LYS A 5 14.84 -10.06 -1.17
C LYS A 5 15.64 -8.83 -0.71
N HIS A 6 16.89 -8.69 -1.16
CA HIS A 6 17.70 -7.51 -0.87
C HIS A 6 17.13 -6.24 -1.53
N GLU A 7 16.75 -6.31 -2.81
CA GLU A 7 16.11 -5.20 -3.53
C GLU A 7 14.82 -4.74 -2.84
N HIS A 8 13.98 -5.69 -2.39
CA HIS A 8 12.75 -5.38 -1.67
C HIS A 8 13.03 -4.75 -0.30
N ALA A 9 14.08 -5.19 0.41
CA ALA A 9 14.49 -4.59 1.68
C ALA A 9 15.01 -3.16 1.50
N VAL A 10 15.81 -2.90 0.45
CA VAL A 10 16.26 -1.55 0.10
C VAL A 10 15.06 -0.67 -0.23
N ARG A 11 14.15 -1.17 -1.08
CA ARG A 11 12.94 -0.42 -1.45
C ARG A 11 12.06 -0.10 -0.25
N LEU A 12 11.93 -1.03 0.70
CA LEU A 12 11.19 -0.79 1.95
C LEU A 12 11.81 0.38 2.75
N GLN A 13 13.14 0.42 2.87
CA GLN A 13 13.84 1.50 3.57
C GLN A 13 13.66 2.86 2.86
N GLU A 14 13.70 2.87 1.52
CA GLU A 14 13.40 4.08 0.74
C GLU A 14 11.97 4.57 1.02
N ILE A 15 10.98 3.68 0.94
CA ILE A 15 9.58 4.03 1.22
C ILE A 15 9.44 4.58 2.63
N GLN A 16 10.04 3.93 3.63
CA GLN A 16 10.03 4.38 5.02
C GLN A 16 10.62 5.78 5.19
N SER A 17 11.70 6.11 4.46
CA SER A 17 12.33 7.44 4.50
C SER A 17 11.50 8.54 3.84
N LEU A 18 10.72 8.19 2.81
CA LEU A 18 9.90 9.12 2.03
C LEU A 18 8.46 9.23 2.57
N LEU A 19 8.08 8.37 3.52
CA LEU A 19 6.75 8.31 4.10
C LEU A 19 6.56 9.42 5.15
N THR A 20 5.68 10.36 4.85
CA THR A 20 5.32 11.47 5.74
C THR A 20 3.97 11.23 6.42
N ASN A 21 3.79 11.79 7.61
CA ASN A 21 2.58 11.69 8.46
C ASN A 21 2.20 10.28 8.93
N TRP A 22 3.10 9.30 8.79
CA TRP A 22 2.94 8.00 9.41
C TRP A 22 3.28 8.08 10.90
N LYS A 23 2.40 7.53 11.74
CA LYS A 23 2.57 7.47 13.21
C LYS A 23 2.60 6.04 13.75
N GLY A 24 2.60 5.04 12.87
CA GLY A 24 2.68 3.64 13.27
C GLY A 24 4.14 3.18 13.43
N PRO A 25 4.34 1.93 13.83
CA PRO A 25 5.63 1.25 13.82
C PRO A 25 6.37 1.32 12.48
N ASP A 26 7.66 1.04 12.50
CA ASP A 26 8.49 0.89 11.29
C ASP A 26 7.87 -0.12 10.32
N LEU A 27 7.88 0.22 9.03
CA LEU A 27 7.33 -0.58 7.94
C LEU A 27 7.94 -1.99 7.91
N ILE A 28 9.19 -2.16 8.34
CA ILE A 28 9.85 -3.47 8.41
C ILE A 28 9.09 -4.47 9.30
N GLY A 29 8.37 -3.97 10.32
CA GLY A 29 7.56 -4.81 11.21
C GLY A 29 6.33 -5.44 10.53
N TYR A 30 5.89 -4.87 9.41
CA TYR A 30 4.74 -5.36 8.64
C TYR A 30 5.10 -6.39 7.57
N GLY A 31 6.38 -6.76 7.46
CA GLY A 31 6.86 -7.82 6.57
C GLY A 31 7.48 -7.29 5.28
N GLU A 32 7.67 -8.18 4.33
CA GLU A 32 8.27 -7.86 3.03
C GLU A 32 7.32 -7.01 2.18
N LEU A 33 7.88 -6.13 1.37
CA LEU A 33 7.12 -5.45 0.32
C LEU A 33 6.81 -6.46 -0.78
N VAL A 34 5.52 -6.73 -0.99
CA VAL A 34 5.01 -7.67 -2.00
C VAL A 34 4.73 -6.94 -3.31
N LEU A 35 4.07 -5.78 -3.25
CA LEU A 35 3.68 -5.03 -4.43
C LEU A 35 3.65 -3.52 -4.16
N GLU A 36 4.04 -2.75 -5.18
CA GLU A 36 3.84 -1.31 -5.26
C GLU A 36 3.01 -1.00 -6.51
N GLY A 37 1.98 -0.16 -6.39
CA GLY A 37 1.15 0.20 -7.54
C GLY A 37 0.40 1.51 -7.35
N THR A 38 0.02 2.14 -8.46
CA THR A 38 -0.75 3.40 -8.46
C THR A 38 -2.15 3.15 -8.96
N PHE A 39 -3.14 3.57 -8.17
CA PHE A 39 -4.56 3.30 -8.43
C PHE A 39 -5.41 4.55 -8.27
N ARG A 40 -6.48 4.63 -9.06
CA ARG A 40 -7.56 5.60 -8.85
C ARG A 40 -8.52 5.06 -7.81
N LEU A 41 -8.75 5.81 -6.74
CA LEU A 41 -9.80 5.48 -5.77
C LEU A 41 -11.07 6.23 -6.18
N GLN A 42 -12.20 5.53 -6.33
CA GLN A 42 -13.46 6.11 -6.80
C GLN A 42 -13.88 7.42 -6.08
N ARG A 43 -13.54 7.59 -4.79
CA ARG A 43 -13.90 8.78 -3.99
C ARG A 43 -12.77 9.80 -3.81
N ALA A 44 -11.62 9.57 -4.43
CA ALA A 44 -10.46 10.45 -4.33
C ALA A 44 -10.24 11.19 -5.66
N LYS A 45 -10.07 12.52 -5.59
CA LYS A 45 -9.75 13.34 -6.78
C LYS A 45 -8.39 13.01 -7.42
N ASN A 46 -7.50 12.36 -6.68
CA ASN A 46 -6.15 12.06 -7.12
C ASN A 46 -5.85 10.59 -6.89
N GLU A 47 -5.00 10.02 -7.74
CA GLU A 47 -4.42 8.70 -7.60
C GLU A 47 -3.73 8.52 -6.24
N ARG A 48 -3.62 7.26 -5.84
CA ARG A 48 -2.94 6.82 -4.63
C ARG A 48 -1.88 5.80 -5.01
N THR A 49 -0.73 5.92 -4.36
CA THR A 49 0.27 4.86 -4.39
C THR A 49 -0.02 3.94 -3.23
N LEU A 50 -0.25 2.68 -3.55
CA LEU A 50 -0.50 1.59 -2.62
C LEU A 50 0.77 0.75 -2.50
N PHE A 51 1.13 0.43 -1.26
CA PHE A 51 2.20 -0.51 -0.94
C PHE A 51 1.59 -1.68 -0.17
N LEU A 52 1.66 -2.87 -0.76
CA LEU A 52 1.23 -4.10 -0.12
C LEU A 52 2.43 -4.76 0.53
N PHE A 53 2.39 -4.81 1.86
CA PHE A 53 3.27 -5.62 2.69
C PHE A 53 2.54 -6.89 3.12
N ASP A 54 3.26 -7.88 3.64
CA ASP A 54 2.67 -9.13 4.14
C ASP A 54 1.49 -8.88 5.11
N LYS A 55 1.60 -7.87 5.98
CA LYS A 55 0.63 -7.58 7.04
C LYS A 55 -0.11 -6.26 6.88
N LEU A 56 0.21 -5.45 5.88
CA LEU A 56 -0.29 -4.09 5.74
C LEU A 56 -0.52 -3.71 4.27
N LEU A 57 -1.73 -3.25 3.95
CA LEU A 57 -1.96 -2.43 2.77
C LEU A 57 -1.86 -0.96 3.15
N LEU A 58 -0.78 -0.30 2.76
CA LEU A 58 -0.53 1.12 3.01
C LEU A 58 -1.05 1.96 1.85
N ILE A 59 -1.89 2.96 2.13
CA ILE A 59 -2.47 3.87 1.15
C ILE A 59 -1.85 5.25 1.32
N THR A 60 -1.20 5.75 0.28
CA THR A 60 -0.49 7.04 0.30
C THR A 60 -0.92 7.94 -0.85
N LYS A 61 -0.67 9.24 -0.72
CA LYS A 61 -0.71 10.19 -1.83
C LYS A 61 0.72 10.59 -2.17
N LYS A 62 1.16 10.31 -3.40
CA LYS A 62 2.46 10.78 -3.90
C LYS A 62 2.45 12.30 -4.11
N ARG A 63 3.50 12.98 -3.66
CA ARG A 63 3.77 14.41 -3.89
C ARG A 63 5.27 14.56 -4.12
N GLU A 64 5.65 14.91 -5.34
CA GLU A 64 7.05 14.92 -5.77
C GLU A 64 7.69 13.56 -5.45
N GLU A 65 8.77 13.55 -4.67
CA GLU A 65 9.46 12.33 -4.23
C GLU A 65 8.92 11.75 -2.91
N THR A 66 7.95 12.40 -2.27
CA THR A 66 7.41 11.96 -0.97
C THR A 66 6.08 11.22 -1.08
N TYR A 67 5.83 10.33 -0.13
CA TYR A 67 4.56 9.65 0.04
C TYR A 67 3.87 10.16 1.30
N THR A 68 2.75 10.85 1.17
CA THR A 68 1.96 11.25 2.36
C THR A 68 1.00 10.15 2.74
N TYR A 69 1.10 9.64 3.96
CA TYR A 69 0.15 8.69 4.54
C TYR A 69 -1.29 9.20 4.44
N LYS A 70 -2.23 8.30 4.07
CA LYS A 70 -3.67 8.59 4.04
C LYS A 70 -4.50 7.59 4.83
N ALA A 71 -4.20 6.31 4.68
CA ALA A 71 -4.90 5.24 5.39
C ALA A 71 -4.04 3.98 5.34
N HIS A 72 -4.39 2.99 6.17
CA HIS A 72 -3.87 1.65 6.05
C HIS A 72 -4.95 0.63 6.42
N ILE A 73 -4.78 -0.60 5.95
CA ILE A 73 -5.60 -1.75 6.34
C ILE A 73 -4.63 -2.86 6.74
N LEU A 74 -4.77 -3.42 7.95
CA LEU A 74 -4.02 -4.61 8.32
C LEU A 74 -4.56 -5.80 7.53
N CYS A 75 -3.68 -6.59 6.93
CA CYS A 75 -4.08 -7.70 6.05
C CYS A 75 -4.93 -8.76 6.77
N CYS A 76 -4.78 -8.92 8.10
CA CYS A 76 -5.64 -9.81 8.88
C CYS A 76 -7.12 -9.43 8.87
N ASN A 77 -7.44 -8.17 8.54
CA ASN A 77 -8.81 -7.65 8.49
C ASN A 77 -9.20 -7.24 7.05
N LEU A 78 -8.41 -7.61 6.04
CA LEU A 78 -8.60 -7.17 4.67
C LEU A 78 -9.54 -8.12 3.91
N MET A 79 -10.64 -7.57 3.40
CA MET A 79 -11.54 -8.27 2.48
C MET A 79 -11.42 -7.68 1.08
N LEU A 80 -11.48 -8.54 0.07
CA LEU A 80 -11.36 -8.18 -1.35
C LEU A 80 -12.61 -8.61 -2.12
N VAL A 81 -13.11 -7.71 -2.96
CA VAL A 81 -14.15 -8.01 -3.97
C VAL A 81 -13.60 -7.63 -5.33
N GLU A 82 -13.36 -8.63 -6.17
CA GLU A 82 -12.71 -8.47 -7.48
C GLU A 82 -13.71 -8.28 -8.63
N ILE A 83 -14.96 -8.73 -8.44
CA ILE A 83 -15.98 -8.66 -9.48
C ILE A 83 -16.85 -7.41 -9.24
N ILE A 84 -16.48 -6.32 -9.89
CA ILE A 84 -17.29 -5.09 -9.93
C ILE A 84 -18.04 -5.05 -11.28
N PRO A 85 -19.39 -5.15 -11.29
CA PRO A 85 -20.16 -5.08 -12.52
C PRO A 85 -19.84 -3.81 -13.31
N LYS A 86 -19.54 -3.96 -14.60
CA LYS A 86 -19.18 -2.87 -15.53
C LYS A 86 -17.83 -2.18 -15.26
N GLU A 87 -17.03 -2.64 -14.29
CA GLU A 87 -15.69 -2.12 -14.00
C GLU A 87 -14.66 -3.27 -13.88
N PRO A 88 -14.28 -3.93 -15.00
CA PRO A 88 -13.48 -5.16 -14.99
C PRO A 88 -12.03 -5.01 -14.49
N LEU A 89 -11.56 -3.77 -14.32
CA LEU A 89 -10.22 -3.45 -13.79
C LEU A 89 -10.26 -2.86 -12.38
N SER A 90 -11.43 -2.93 -11.72
CA SER A 90 -11.62 -2.39 -10.38
C SER A 90 -11.86 -3.51 -9.38
N PHE A 91 -11.41 -3.27 -8.16
CA PHE A 91 -11.66 -4.11 -7.00
C PHE A 91 -12.03 -3.24 -5.81
N SER A 92 -12.75 -3.79 -4.85
CA SER A 92 -13.06 -3.14 -3.59
C SER A 92 -12.32 -3.81 -2.45
N VAL A 93 -11.74 -2.99 -1.58
CA VAL A 93 -11.10 -3.43 -0.33
C VAL A 93 -11.81 -2.82 0.85
N PHE A 94 -12.11 -3.60 1.88
CA PHE A 94 -12.72 -3.11 3.11
C PHE A 94 -12.27 -3.88 4.34
N HIS A 95 -12.48 -3.28 5.51
CA HIS A 95 -12.18 -3.87 6.80
C HIS A 95 -13.28 -4.87 7.19
N TYR A 96 -12.92 -6.12 7.43
CA TYR A 96 -13.81 -7.10 8.06
C TYR A 96 -14.06 -6.68 9.52
N LYS A 97 -15.31 -6.72 9.99
CA LYS A 97 -15.67 -6.31 11.36
C LYS A 97 -15.34 -7.38 12.38
#